data_AF-A0A3D0D547-F1
#
_entry.id   AF-A0A3D0D547-F1
#
_cell.length_a   1.000
_cell.length_b   1.000
_cell.length_c   1.000
_cell.angle_alpha   90.00
_cell.angle_beta   90.00
_cell.angle_gamma   90.00
#
_symmetry.space_group_name_H-M   'P 1'
#
loop_
_entity.id
_entity.type
_entity.pdbx_description
1 polymer ?
#
loop_
_entity_poly.entity_id
_entity_poly.type
_entity_poly.pdbx_seq_one_letter_code
_entity_poly.pdbx_strand_id
1 'polypeptide(L)' 'MAVIAGEERPEGRPPPTDGPPLLLLADEELIHHESLSQQLEQRGFRVTRARSGPRALMVA' A
#
# COMPACT_ATOMS: atom_id res chain seq x y z
N MET A 1 4.07 -12.37 23.96
CA MET A 1 3.89 -13.23 22.77
C MET A 1 2.62 -12.76 22.07
N ALA A 2 2.73 -12.21 20.87
CA ALA A 2 1.55 -11.87 20.06
C ALA A 2 1.40 -12.95 18.99
N VAL A 3 0.28 -13.67 19.03
CA VAL A 3 -0.10 -14.65 18.01
C VAL A 3 -0.74 -13.86 16.87
N ILE A 4 -0.13 -13.88 15.69
CA ILE A 4 -0.76 -13.38 14.47
C ILE A 4 -1.78 -14.45 14.07
N ALA A 5 -3.07 -14.15 14.21
CA ALA A 5 -4.14 -15.03 13.75
C ALA A 5 -3.98 -15.27 12.24
N GLY A 6 -4.22 -16.52 11.81
CA GLY A 6 -3.81 -17.05 10.51
C GLY A 6 -4.11 -16.16 9.30
N GLU A 7 -3.13 -16.05 8.42
CA GLU A 7 -3.26 -15.38 7.13
C GLU A 7 -4.13 -16.23 6.19
N GLU A 8 -5.43 -15.92 6.13
CA GLU A 8 -6.16 -16.21 4.88
C GLU A 8 -5.54 -15.33 3.80
N ARG A 9 -4.67 -15.91 2.96
CA ARG A 9 -4.26 -15.24 1.71
C ARG A 9 -5.54 -15.01 0.90
N PRO A 10 -5.90 -13.78 0.53
CA PRO A 10 -7.03 -13.57 -0.35
C PRO A 10 -6.77 -14.33 -1.65
N GLU A 11 -7.50 -15.43 -1.86
CA GLU A 11 -7.42 -16.21 -3.06
C GLU A 11 -8.07 -15.44 -4.20
N GLY A 12 -7.23 -14.99 -5.14
CA GLY A 12 -7.67 -14.37 -6.39
C GLY A 12 -7.02 -13.03 -6.66
N ARG A 13 -6.53 -12.87 -7.90
CA ARG A 13 -6.23 -11.53 -8.42
C ARG A 13 -7.54 -10.74 -8.37
N PRO A 14 -7.58 -9.53 -7.79
CA PRO A 14 -8.76 -8.70 -7.85
C PRO A 14 -9.17 -8.53 -9.32
N PRO A 15 -10.48 -8.50 -9.62
CA PRO A 15 -10.94 -8.29 -10.98
C PRO A 15 -10.30 -7.01 -11.54
N PRO A 16 -9.91 -6.98 -12.82
CA PRO A 16 -9.35 -5.77 -13.41
C PRO A 16 -10.36 -4.63 -13.22
N THR A 17 -9.96 -3.62 -12.45
CA THR A 17 -10.72 -2.38 -12.29
C THR A 17 -10.41 -1.46 -13.47
N ASP A 18 -11.41 -0.75 -13.98
CA ASP A 18 -11.17 0.32 -14.94
C ASP A 18 -10.36 1.44 -14.28
N GLY A 19 -9.21 1.75 -14.87
CA GLY A 19 -8.32 2.82 -14.42
C GLY A 19 -7.03 2.33 -13.75
N PRO A 20 -6.17 3.28 -13.31
CA PRO A 20 -4.86 2.94 -12.81
C PRO A 20 -4.93 2.29 -11.41
N PRO A 21 -4.16 1.22 -11.17
CA PRO A 21 -4.18 0.48 -9.90
C PRO A 21 -3.81 1.38 -8.71
N LEU A 22 -4.56 1.24 -7.62
CA LEU A 22 -4.33 1.95 -6.36
C LEU A 22 -3.45 1.12 -5.43
N LEU A 23 -2.39 1.73 -4.89
CA LEU A 23 -1.46 1.12 -3.94
C LEU A 23 -1.43 1.90 -2.63
N LEU A 24 -1.33 1.18 -1.51
CA LEU A 24 -1.00 1.74 -0.21
C LEU A 24 0.51 1.63 0.03
N LEU A 25 1.18 2.76 0.21
CA LEU A 25 2.58 2.82 0.60
C LEU A 25 2.71 3.20 2.08
N ALA A 26 3.08 2.22 2.90
CA ALA A 26 3.35 2.37 4.32
C ALA A 26 4.85 2.26 4.60
N ASP A 27 5.52 3.40 4.79
CA ASP A 27 6.95 3.48 5.13
C ASP A 27 7.18 4.68 6.05
N GLU A 28 7.96 4.48 7.11
CA GLU A 28 8.25 5.51 8.12
C GLU A 28 9.46 6.37 7.75
N GLU A 29 10.33 5.89 6.85
CA GLU A 29 11.49 6.63 6.36
C GLU A 29 11.08 7.58 5.23
N LEU A 30 11.32 8.89 5.42
CA LEU A 30 10.79 9.94 4.55
C LEU A 30 11.37 9.90 3.13
N ILE A 31 12.68 9.68 3.00
CA ILE A 31 13.37 9.74 1.70
C ILE A 31 12.90 8.58 0.81
N HIS A 32 12.83 7.38 1.36
CA HIS A 32 12.34 6.19 0.68
C HIS A 32 10.87 6.33 0.33
N HIS A 33 10.05 6.82 1.26
CA HIS A 33 8.62 7.01 1.07
C HIS A 33 8.32 7.96 -0.10
N GLU A 34 8.99 9.11 -0.15
CA GLU A 34 8.80 10.10 -1.22
C GLU A 34 9.33 9.59 -2.57
N SER A 35 10.53 9.02 -2.59
CA SER A 35 11.14 8.50 -3.81
C SER A 35 10.31 7.37 -4.43
N LEU A 36 9.87 6.41 -3.62
CA LEU A 36 9.08 5.28 -4.10
C LEU A 36 7.68 5.72 -4.54
N SER A 37 7.04 6.62 -3.81
CA SER A 37 5.72 7.14 -4.23
C SER A 37 5.80 7.84 -5.59
N GLN A 38 6.84 8.66 -5.83
CA GLN A 38 7.02 9.33 -7.12
C GLN A 38 7.26 8.33 -8.25
N GLN A 39 8.11 7.32 -8.03
CA GLN A 39 8.38 6.29 -9.03
C GLN A 39 7.13 5.47 -9.39
N LEU A 40 6.28 5.16 -8.40
CA LEU A 40 5.02 4.44 -8.62
C LEU A 40 4.02 5.31 -9.39
N GLU A 41 3.87 6.58 -9.02
CA GLU A 41 3.00 7.52 -9.74
C GLU A 41 3.43 7.71 -11.19
N GLN A 42 4.74 7.83 -11.45
CA GLN A 42 5.29 7.91 -12.82
C GLN A 42 5.06 6.63 -13.64
N ARG A 43 4.91 5.48 -12.99
CA ARG A 43 4.56 4.21 -13.63
C ARG A 43 3.05 4.03 -13.81
N GLY A 44 2.26 5.05 -13.50
CA GLY A 44 0.81 5.05 -13.67
C GLY A 44 0.05 4.40 -12.53
N PHE A 45 0.64 4.24 -11.34
CA PHE A 45 -0.10 3.84 -10.16
C PHE A 45 -0.72 5.06 -9.47
N ARG A 46 -1.86 4.87 -8.81
CA ARG A 46 -2.33 5.81 -7.79
C ARG A 46 -1.76 5.37 -6.45
N VAL A 47 -1.27 6.29 -5.63
CA VAL A 47 -0.63 5.95 -4.34
C VAL A 47 -1.32 6.65 -3.18
N THR A 48 -1.79 5.87 -2.22
CA THR A 48 -2.20 6.33 -0.88
C THR A 48 -1.01 6.20 0.06
N ARG A 49 -0.69 7.27 0.77
CA ARG A 49 0.53 7.41 1.57
C ARG A 49 0.25 7.30 3.06
N ALA A 50 0.97 6.42 3.76
CA ALA A 50 0.97 6.32 5.21
C ALA A 50 2.41 6.29 5.76
N ARG A 51 2.67 7.09 6.80
CA ARG A 51 4.00 7.16 7.46
C ARG A 51 4.10 6.35 8.76
N SER A 52 3.16 5.45 8.98
CA SER A 52 3.14 4.54 10.11
C SER A 52 2.08 3.46 9.89
N GLY A 53 2.26 2.32 10.54
CA GLY A 53 1.27 1.22 10.52
C GLY A 53 -0.13 1.67 10.96
N PRO A 54 -0.31 2.36 12.11
CA PRO A 54 -1.62 2.84 12.53
C PRO A 54 -2.27 3.79 11.52
N ARG A 55 -1.47 4.63 10.85
CA ARG A 55 -1.99 5.51 9.81
C ARG A 55 -2.41 4.73 8.56
N ALA A 56 -1.66 3.68 8.21
CA ALA A 56 -2.00 2.81 7.10
C ALA A 56 -3.38 2.16 7.28
N LEU A 57 -3.69 1.72 8.50
CA LEU A 57 -5.00 1.15 8.85
C LEU A 57 -6.17 2.15 8.76
N MET A 58 -5.90 3.45 8.90
CA MET A 58 -6.94 4.48 8.81
C MET A 58 -7.22 4.94 7.36
N VAL A 59 -6.32 4.64 6.42
CA VAL A 59 -6.41 5.12 5.03
C VAL A 59 -6.54 4.00 4.00
N ALA A 60 -6.44 2.75 4.44
CA ALA A 60 -6.78 1.55 3.68
C ALA A 60 -8.29 1.34 3.65
#